data_AF-A0A7W8QUK4-F1
#
_entry.id   AF-A0A7W8QUK4-F1
#
_cell.length_a   1.000
_cell.length_b   1.000
_cell.length_c   1.000
_cell.angle_alpha   90.00
_cell.angle_beta   90.00
_cell.angle_gamma   90.00
#
_symmetry.space_group_name_H-M   'P 1'
#
loop_
_entity.id
_entity.type
_entity.pdbx_description
1 polymer ?
#
loop_
_entity_poly.entity_id
_entity_poly.type
_entity_poly.pdbx_seq_one_letter_code
_entity_poly.pdbx_strand_id
1 'polypeptide(L)'
;MKHIDSRIPRVKMALMLFLLLTSTFVQAKASKKDKDPGKSEWIYFGADGKLVYKKSAKGDRIMDFSHAGYMGGGVALPDVTVKVTVKPPGDVNADCTALIQAAIDKVSALPLDKNGFRGAVLLAPGTYPCAKTIKITADGVVLRGSGKSENGSIIAMNGEKHTAVILSNGLNQRAGNRLGNAAGNEKTVKITDKYIPAGSLSFNVANAAGFKVGDNVEIRKPVTDKWVSFMHMDDLVRDGKAQTWIKTGSLLITERHISAINGNKITLDVPLVDSYDVNYTNDETTMVLANDVKRLKQAGLENLRIVSPPQAVNHTKALYYAVRLNGEDCWMKDLDLMETMESVGTGGRRITLQRIAVIRKALHDGASKPAEFAPNAGQILVDRCSVEGDNIWYVALGAGQTGPIVFLNCNFVGNGRIEGHQRWSTGMLLDNCKAPNGGMDFKNRGSMGSGHGWGTAWSVAWNCEAGSYVNQIPPGTYNWVIGSKGKSMPLPRPFNNAGPALPEGIFDAQNTRVNPSSLYLAQLEERLGKQALKAIGY
;
A
#
# COMPACT_ATOMS: atom_id res chain seq x y z
N MET A 1 -97.87 8.35 42.60
CA MET A 1 -97.66 7.13 43.43
C MET A 1 -97.86 5.92 42.54
N LYS A 2 -96.87 5.02 42.52
CA LYS A 2 -96.89 3.61 42.06
C LYS A 2 -97.08 3.26 40.56
N HIS A 3 -95.96 2.76 40.02
CA HIS A 3 -95.70 1.75 38.97
C HIS A 3 -96.85 0.96 38.34
N ILE A 4 -96.68 0.60 37.05
CA ILE A 4 -96.54 -0.79 36.57
C ILE A 4 -95.90 -0.82 35.14
N ASP A 5 -95.01 -1.81 34.96
CA ASP A 5 -94.31 -2.27 33.76
C ASP A 5 -95.23 -2.74 32.60
N SER A 6 -94.75 -2.67 31.34
CA SER A 6 -94.52 -3.87 30.49
C SER A 6 -93.89 -3.50 29.13
N ARG A 7 -93.26 -4.50 28.50
CA ARG A 7 -92.19 -4.44 27.49
C ARG A 7 -92.66 -4.68 26.03
N ILE A 8 -91.99 -3.96 25.09
CA ILE A 8 -91.40 -4.37 23.77
C ILE A 8 -92.39 -4.60 22.58
N PRO A 9 -92.04 -4.44 21.25
CA PRO A 9 -90.73 -4.27 20.58
C PRO A 9 -90.55 -3.20 19.45
N ARG A 10 -89.25 -2.94 19.14
CA ARG A 10 -88.59 -2.66 17.84
C ARG A 10 -89.08 -1.50 16.97
N VAL A 11 -88.17 -0.60 16.56
CA VAL A 11 -87.66 -0.45 15.17
C VAL A 11 -86.53 0.61 15.08
N LYS A 12 -85.56 0.22 14.24
CA LYS A 12 -84.37 0.85 13.64
C LYS A 12 -84.24 2.39 13.61
N MET A 13 -83.02 2.85 13.90
CA MET A 13 -82.61 4.26 14.00
C MET A 13 -81.70 4.67 12.82
N ALA A 14 -82.12 5.77 12.19
CA ALA A 14 -81.43 6.86 11.49
C ALA A 14 -80.10 6.64 10.74
N LEU A 15 -80.12 7.04 9.46
CA LEU A 15 -78.98 7.31 8.59
C LEU A 15 -78.71 8.83 8.59
N MET A 16 -77.49 9.27 8.93
CA MET A 16 -77.06 10.65 8.70
C MET A 16 -75.67 10.66 8.06
N LEU A 17 -75.61 11.30 6.90
CA LEU A 17 -74.49 11.46 5.99
C LEU A 17 -73.47 12.46 6.55
N PHE A 18 -72.18 12.13 6.54
CA PHE A 18 -71.11 13.14 6.54
C PHE A 18 -69.93 12.64 5.69
N LEU A 19 -69.67 13.34 4.59
CA LEU A 19 -68.51 13.13 3.71
C LEU A 19 -67.25 13.61 4.45
N LEU A 20 -66.25 12.73 4.60
CA LEU A 20 -64.87 13.09 4.88
C LEU A 20 -63.99 12.58 3.73
N LEU A 21 -63.44 13.53 2.96
CA LEU A 21 -62.36 13.31 2.02
C LEU A 21 -61.10 12.91 2.78
N THR A 22 -60.67 11.66 2.67
CA THR A 22 -59.36 11.20 3.15
C THR A 22 -58.34 11.31 2.01
N SER A 23 -57.41 12.23 2.16
CA SER A 23 -56.17 12.30 1.37
C SER A 23 -55.27 11.14 1.75
N THR A 24 -55.13 10.16 0.85
CA THR A 24 -54.19 9.04 0.99
C THR A 24 -52.77 9.52 0.64
N PHE A 25 -51.97 9.83 1.65
CA PHE A 25 -50.51 9.86 1.51
C PHE A 25 -50.02 8.43 1.27
N VAL A 26 -49.70 8.09 0.02
CA VAL A 26 -48.90 6.90 -0.30
C VAL A 26 -47.47 7.18 0.11
N GLN A 27 -47.13 6.81 1.34
CA GLN A 27 -45.75 6.80 1.81
C GLN A 27 -45.06 5.61 1.14
N ALA A 28 -44.29 5.86 0.08
CA ALA A 28 -43.45 4.86 -0.54
C ALA A 28 -42.47 4.33 0.52
N LYS A 29 -42.76 3.15 1.08
CA LYS A 29 -41.78 2.37 1.84
C LYS A 29 -40.69 1.98 0.85
N ALA A 30 -39.57 2.70 0.86
CA ALA A 30 -38.34 2.20 0.29
C ALA A 30 -38.07 0.84 0.97
N SER A 31 -38.17 -0.26 0.20
CA SER A 31 -37.80 -1.57 0.72
C SER A 31 -36.32 -1.49 1.09
N LYS A 32 -36.00 -1.60 2.38
CA LYS A 32 -34.66 -2.00 2.80
C LYS A 32 -34.43 -3.35 2.13
N LYS A 33 -33.66 -3.39 1.04
CA LYS A 33 -33.07 -4.65 0.57
C LYS A 33 -32.28 -5.17 1.75
N ASP A 34 -32.69 -6.29 2.31
CA ASP A 34 -31.89 -6.98 3.32
C ASP A 34 -30.49 -7.19 2.73
N LYS A 35 -29.48 -6.64 3.40
CA LYS A 35 -28.09 -6.83 2.99
C LYS A 35 -27.79 -8.31 3.14
N ASP A 36 -27.41 -8.95 2.04
CA ASP A 36 -26.90 -10.31 2.06
C ASP A 36 -25.66 -10.36 2.98
N PRO A 37 -25.74 -11.00 4.16
CA PRO A 37 -24.64 -11.02 5.10
C PRO A 37 -23.42 -11.70 4.45
N GLY A 38 -22.30 -10.98 4.37
CA GLY A 38 -21.10 -11.46 3.69
C GLY A 38 -20.98 -11.04 2.22
N LYS A 39 -21.82 -10.12 1.75
CA LYS A 39 -21.65 -9.42 0.48
C LYS A 39 -21.33 -7.96 0.71
N SER A 40 -20.20 -7.49 0.19
CA SER A 40 -19.87 -6.06 0.19
C SER A 40 -20.73 -5.30 -0.83
N GLU A 41 -21.04 -4.04 -0.54
CA GLU A 41 -21.68 -3.14 -1.49
C GLU A 41 -20.69 -2.58 -2.54
N TRP A 42 -19.39 -2.59 -2.23
CA TRP A 42 -18.37 -1.92 -3.04
C TRP A 42 -17.76 -2.81 -4.10
N ILE A 43 -17.44 -4.06 -3.73
CA ILE A 43 -16.97 -5.08 -4.66
C ILE A 43 -17.60 -6.41 -4.28
N TYR A 44 -18.16 -7.12 -5.26
CA TYR A 44 -18.73 -8.45 -5.05
C TYR A 44 -18.75 -9.22 -6.37
N PHE A 45 -18.94 -10.54 -6.31
CA PHE A 45 -19.16 -11.33 -7.52
C PHE A 45 -20.57 -11.12 -8.08
N GLY A 46 -20.64 -10.78 -9.37
CA GLY A 46 -21.86 -10.75 -10.17
C GLY A 46 -22.39 -12.14 -10.46
N ALA A 47 -23.55 -12.21 -11.11
CA ALA A 47 -24.17 -13.48 -11.50
C ALA A 47 -23.33 -14.29 -12.50
N ASP A 48 -22.43 -13.61 -13.23
CA ASP A 48 -21.47 -14.18 -14.17
C ASP A 48 -20.15 -14.62 -13.50
N GLY A 49 -20.04 -14.48 -12.18
CA GLY A 49 -18.83 -14.79 -11.42
C GLY A 49 -17.70 -13.76 -11.57
N LYS A 50 -17.96 -12.60 -12.20
CA LYS A 50 -17.00 -11.51 -12.34
C LYS A 50 -17.15 -10.46 -11.24
N LEU A 51 -16.09 -9.71 -10.97
CA LEU A 51 -16.12 -8.66 -9.96
C LEU A 51 -16.92 -7.45 -10.46
N VAL A 52 -17.94 -7.08 -9.70
CA VAL A 52 -18.74 -5.87 -9.91
C VAL A 52 -18.21 -4.78 -8.98
N TYR A 53 -17.91 -3.60 -9.55
CA TYR A 53 -17.36 -2.47 -8.81
C TYR A 53 -18.39 -1.35 -8.67
N LYS A 54 -18.72 -0.96 -7.44
CA LYS A 54 -19.47 0.26 -7.16
C LYS A 54 -18.63 1.49 -7.52
N LYS A 55 -19.29 2.48 -8.11
CA LYS A 55 -18.71 3.79 -8.41
C LYS A 55 -19.33 4.88 -7.55
N SER A 56 -18.54 5.89 -7.20
CA SER A 56 -19.05 7.16 -6.68
C SER A 56 -19.84 7.89 -7.77
N ALA A 57 -20.55 8.97 -7.39
CA ALA A 57 -21.23 9.83 -8.35
C ALA A 57 -20.26 10.48 -9.37
N LYS A 58 -19.00 10.68 -8.97
CA LYS A 58 -17.93 11.19 -9.86
C LYS A 58 -17.22 10.09 -10.65
N GLY A 59 -17.60 8.83 -10.45
CA GLY A 59 -17.03 7.67 -11.15
C GLY A 59 -15.87 6.98 -10.43
N ASP A 60 -15.49 7.43 -9.23
CA ASP A 60 -14.40 6.83 -8.46
C ASP A 60 -14.76 5.43 -8.00
N ARG A 61 -13.77 4.54 -7.95
CA ARG A 61 -13.96 3.20 -7.44
C ARG A 61 -12.71 2.70 -6.73
N ILE A 62 -12.87 1.62 -5.97
CA ILE A 62 -11.73 0.81 -5.56
C ILE A 62 -11.03 0.29 -6.83
N MET A 63 -9.71 0.46 -6.91
CA MET A 63 -8.92 0.10 -8.09
C MET A 63 -8.70 -1.42 -8.22
N ASP A 64 -8.18 -1.84 -9.38
CA ASP A 64 -7.58 -3.16 -9.54
C ASP A 64 -6.16 -3.20 -8.93
N PHE A 65 -5.99 -3.91 -7.82
CA PHE A 65 -4.72 -4.07 -7.13
C PHE A 65 -3.86 -5.22 -7.66
N SER A 66 -4.38 -6.04 -8.58
CA SER A 66 -3.73 -7.27 -9.04
C SER A 66 -2.41 -7.04 -9.78
N HIS A 67 -2.09 -5.80 -10.14
CA HIS A 67 -0.84 -5.40 -10.78
C HIS A 67 0.37 -5.27 -9.81
N ALA A 68 0.18 -5.54 -8.52
CA ALA A 68 1.23 -5.54 -7.52
C ALA A 68 2.07 -6.83 -7.56
N GLY A 69 3.39 -6.67 -7.42
CA GLY A 69 4.36 -7.76 -7.31
C GLY A 69 5.34 -7.83 -8.48
N TYR A 70 6.31 -8.74 -8.36
CA TYR A 70 7.29 -9.11 -9.38
C TYR A 70 6.64 -9.26 -10.76
N MET A 71 7.19 -8.60 -11.78
CA MET A 71 6.69 -8.60 -13.15
C MET A 71 5.23 -8.15 -13.30
N GLY A 72 4.67 -7.46 -12.31
CA GLY A 72 3.29 -6.97 -12.30
C GLY A 72 2.29 -7.94 -11.68
N GLY A 73 2.74 -8.88 -10.84
CA GLY A 73 1.88 -9.81 -10.12
C GLY A 73 1.50 -11.05 -10.93
N GLY A 74 1.21 -12.16 -10.24
CA GLY A 74 0.81 -13.43 -10.87
C GLY A 74 1.95 -14.22 -11.53
N VAL A 75 3.20 -13.80 -11.34
CA VAL A 75 4.39 -14.47 -11.87
C VAL A 75 5.15 -15.12 -10.72
N ALA A 76 5.57 -16.37 -10.92
CA ALA A 76 6.39 -17.09 -9.96
C ALA A 76 7.76 -16.41 -9.82
N LEU A 77 8.27 -16.33 -8.59
CA LEU A 77 9.65 -15.90 -8.37
C LEU A 77 10.62 -16.95 -8.96
N PRO A 78 11.63 -16.53 -9.71
CA PRO A 78 12.50 -17.44 -10.46
C PRO A 78 13.41 -18.24 -9.52
N ASP A 79 13.68 -19.49 -9.87
CA ASP A 79 14.78 -20.25 -9.26
C ASP A 79 16.05 -20.07 -10.12
N VAL A 80 16.90 -19.13 -9.70
CA VAL A 80 18.11 -18.76 -10.45
C VAL A 80 19.24 -19.75 -10.20
N THR A 81 19.91 -20.20 -11.26
CA THR A 81 21.02 -21.16 -11.18
C THR A 81 22.19 -20.61 -10.35
N VAL A 82 22.66 -21.41 -9.39
CA VAL A 82 23.85 -21.10 -8.59
C VAL A 82 25.10 -21.14 -9.46
N LYS A 83 25.93 -20.09 -9.36
CA LYS A 83 27.20 -19.96 -10.09
C LYS A 83 28.41 -19.96 -9.15
N VAL A 84 28.21 -19.52 -7.91
CA VAL A 84 29.25 -19.47 -6.89
C VAL A 84 28.64 -19.90 -5.56
N THR A 85 29.34 -20.77 -4.84
CA THR A 85 28.99 -21.15 -3.46
C THR A 85 30.06 -20.61 -2.52
N VAL A 86 29.63 -19.89 -1.48
CA VAL A 86 30.48 -19.38 -0.40
C VAL A 86 30.25 -20.27 0.82
N LYS A 87 31.34 -20.69 1.46
CA LYS A 87 31.29 -21.42 2.74
C LYS A 87 31.53 -20.45 3.89
N PRO A 88 30.98 -20.70 5.09
CA PRO A 88 31.29 -19.90 6.26
C PRO A 88 32.80 -19.98 6.57
N PRO A 89 33.35 -18.97 7.26
CA PRO A 89 34.75 -18.97 7.64
C PRO A 89 35.01 -20.09 8.66
N GLY A 90 36.24 -20.61 8.67
CA GLY A 90 36.68 -21.54 9.72
C GLY A 90 36.82 -20.84 11.09
N ASP A 91 37.19 -19.56 11.08
CA ASP A 91 37.17 -18.68 12.24
C ASP A 91 35.82 -17.96 12.33
N VAL A 92 35.07 -18.24 13.40
CA VAL A 92 33.73 -17.70 13.65
C VAL A 92 33.69 -16.18 13.88
N ASN A 93 34.83 -15.52 14.02
CA ASN A 93 34.94 -14.06 14.17
C ASN A 93 35.43 -13.36 12.91
N ALA A 94 35.83 -14.11 11.87
CA ALA A 94 36.37 -13.51 10.65
C ALA A 94 35.27 -12.78 9.85
N ASP A 95 35.53 -11.51 9.52
CA ASP A 95 34.62 -10.72 8.68
C ASP A 95 34.51 -11.34 7.27
N CYS A 96 33.28 -11.70 6.90
CA CYS A 96 32.91 -12.31 5.64
C CYS A 96 32.48 -11.29 4.60
N THR A 97 32.42 -10.00 4.94
CA THR A 97 31.85 -9.01 4.02
C THR A 97 32.55 -9.00 2.66
N ALA A 98 33.89 -8.94 2.66
CA ALA A 98 34.68 -8.95 1.42
C ALA A 98 34.58 -10.28 0.67
N LEU A 99 34.48 -11.40 1.39
CA LEU A 99 34.33 -12.73 0.81
C LEU A 99 33.01 -12.86 0.03
N ILE A 100 31.90 -12.45 0.65
CA ILE A 100 30.58 -12.48 0.02
C ILE A 100 30.51 -11.48 -1.13
N GLN A 101 31.06 -10.27 -0.95
CA GLN A 101 31.09 -9.26 -2.00
C GLN A 101 31.87 -9.75 -3.23
N ALA A 102 33.04 -10.38 -3.05
CA ALA A 102 33.82 -10.92 -4.16
C ALA A 102 33.06 -12.01 -4.95
N ALA A 103 32.26 -12.83 -4.26
CA ALA A 103 31.40 -13.82 -4.92
C ALA A 103 30.30 -13.14 -5.75
N ILE A 104 29.67 -12.09 -5.21
CA ILE A 104 28.68 -11.28 -5.93
C ILE A 104 29.31 -10.60 -7.15
N ASP A 105 30.50 -10.04 -7.00
CA ASP A 105 31.22 -9.36 -8.08
C ASP A 105 31.57 -10.35 -9.20
N LYS A 106 31.99 -11.58 -8.84
CA LYS A 106 32.24 -12.66 -9.80
C LYS A 106 30.99 -13.03 -10.60
N VAL A 107 29.83 -13.16 -9.94
CA VAL A 107 28.56 -13.42 -10.65
C VAL A 107 28.14 -12.21 -11.48
N SER A 108 28.35 -10.99 -10.98
CA SER A 108 28.03 -9.74 -11.67
C SER A 108 28.81 -9.57 -12.98
N ALA A 109 29.99 -10.18 -13.09
CA ALA A 109 30.80 -10.18 -14.32
C ALA A 109 30.35 -11.19 -15.40
N LEU A 110 29.46 -12.14 -15.07
CA LEU A 110 28.96 -13.12 -16.04
C LEU A 110 27.94 -12.49 -17.00
N PRO A 111 27.84 -12.94 -18.26
CA PRO A 111 26.82 -12.45 -19.19
C PRO A 111 25.41 -12.74 -18.65
N LEU A 112 24.45 -11.87 -19.00
CA LEU A 112 23.04 -12.12 -18.77
C LEU A 112 22.58 -13.29 -19.67
N ASP A 113 21.77 -14.18 -19.11
CA ASP A 113 21.05 -15.19 -19.86
C ASP A 113 19.82 -14.61 -20.57
N LYS A 114 19.11 -15.44 -21.33
CA LYS A 114 17.89 -15.05 -22.07
C LYS A 114 16.74 -14.54 -21.18
N ASN A 115 16.77 -14.86 -19.88
CA ASN A 115 15.76 -14.46 -18.91
C ASN A 115 16.21 -13.24 -18.09
N GLY A 116 17.40 -12.70 -18.37
CA GLY A 116 17.96 -11.54 -17.67
C GLY A 116 18.69 -11.87 -16.37
N PHE A 117 19.22 -13.09 -16.21
CA PHE A 117 19.99 -13.50 -15.03
C PHE A 117 21.45 -13.78 -15.35
N ARG A 118 22.34 -13.37 -14.43
CA ARG A 118 23.75 -13.75 -14.42
C ARG A 118 23.97 -15.00 -13.56
N GLY A 119 23.22 -15.10 -12.47
CA GLY A 119 23.22 -16.26 -11.59
C GLY A 119 22.99 -15.92 -10.12
N ALA A 120 23.00 -16.97 -9.30
CA ALA A 120 22.91 -16.85 -7.85
C ALA A 120 24.27 -17.11 -7.18
N VAL A 121 24.55 -16.35 -6.13
CA VAL A 121 25.55 -16.68 -5.10
C VAL A 121 24.83 -17.44 -4.00
N LEU A 122 25.28 -18.66 -3.72
CA LEU A 122 24.76 -19.49 -2.63
C LEU A 122 25.66 -19.37 -1.40
N LEU A 123 25.10 -18.98 -0.26
CA LEU A 123 25.72 -19.17 1.04
C LEU A 123 25.38 -20.58 1.53
N ALA A 124 26.40 -21.40 1.79
CA ALA A 124 26.21 -22.68 2.48
C ALA A 124 25.67 -22.45 3.91
N PRO A 125 25.11 -23.47 4.58
CA PRO A 125 24.71 -23.36 5.97
C PRO A 125 25.87 -22.90 6.86
N GLY A 126 25.57 -22.04 7.83
CA GLY A 126 26.54 -21.47 8.77
C GLY A 126 26.40 -19.97 8.98
N THR A 127 27.25 -19.45 9.87
CA THR A 127 27.25 -18.04 10.28
C THR A 127 28.36 -17.26 9.57
N TYR A 128 28.00 -16.09 9.05
CA TYR A 128 28.86 -15.17 8.32
C TYR A 128 28.88 -13.83 9.06
N PRO A 129 29.87 -13.58 9.96
CA PRO A 129 30.06 -12.28 10.56
C PRO A 129 30.31 -11.23 9.48
N CYS A 130 29.56 -10.12 9.48
CA CYS A 130 29.70 -9.05 8.49
C CYS A 130 29.77 -7.68 9.18
N ALA A 131 30.92 -7.01 9.03
CA ALA A 131 31.16 -5.69 9.61
C ALA A 131 30.68 -4.54 8.72
N LYS A 132 30.34 -4.83 7.46
CA LYS A 132 29.96 -3.81 6.46
C LYS A 132 28.82 -4.33 5.57
N THR A 133 28.22 -3.41 4.83
CA THR A 133 27.14 -3.68 3.87
C THR A 133 27.60 -4.55 2.70
N ILE A 134 26.82 -5.60 2.41
CA ILE A 134 26.90 -6.38 1.17
C ILE A 134 26.02 -5.71 0.10
N LYS A 135 26.54 -5.55 -1.13
CA LYS A 135 25.86 -4.82 -2.20
C LYS A 135 25.63 -5.68 -3.44
N ILE A 136 24.42 -5.63 -3.97
CA ILE A 136 24.06 -6.13 -5.31
C ILE A 136 23.73 -4.92 -6.18
N THR A 137 24.58 -4.66 -7.17
CA THR A 137 24.45 -3.47 -8.05
C THR A 137 24.24 -3.79 -9.52
N ALA A 138 24.49 -5.03 -9.93
CA ALA A 138 24.28 -5.50 -11.30
C ALA A 138 22.94 -6.23 -11.44
N ASP A 139 22.30 -6.04 -12.59
CA ASP A 139 21.07 -6.76 -12.95
C ASP A 139 21.30 -8.28 -12.98
N GLY A 140 20.26 -9.04 -12.66
CA GLY A 140 20.25 -10.50 -12.84
C GLY A 140 21.01 -11.28 -11.76
N VAL A 141 21.32 -10.66 -10.61
CA VAL A 141 22.11 -11.27 -9.54
C VAL A 141 21.25 -11.55 -8.31
N VAL A 142 21.37 -12.78 -7.79
CA VAL A 142 20.65 -13.22 -6.58
C VAL A 142 21.66 -13.60 -5.49
N LEU A 143 21.42 -13.13 -4.26
CA LEU A 143 22.07 -13.67 -3.07
C LEU A 143 21.10 -14.63 -2.37
N ARG A 144 21.49 -15.89 -2.25
CA ARG A 144 20.66 -16.98 -1.72
C ARG A 144 21.37 -17.65 -0.55
N GLY A 145 20.67 -17.88 0.55
CA GLY A 145 21.13 -18.77 1.62
C GLY A 145 20.58 -20.19 1.51
N SER A 146 20.93 -21.01 2.49
CA SER A 146 20.53 -22.41 2.61
C SER A 146 19.42 -22.64 3.65
N GLY A 147 18.69 -21.59 4.03
CA GLY A 147 17.62 -21.64 5.03
C GLY A 147 17.58 -20.36 5.87
N LYS A 148 16.38 -19.93 6.27
CA LYS A 148 16.19 -18.76 7.16
C LYS A 148 16.16 -19.07 8.65
N SER A 149 16.17 -20.34 9.03
CA SER A 149 16.26 -20.77 10.43
C SER A 149 17.69 -20.66 10.96
N GLU A 150 17.87 -20.94 12.25
CA GLU A 150 19.17 -20.93 12.93
C GLU A 150 20.15 -22.00 12.41
N ASN A 151 19.65 -23.02 11.70
CA ASN A 151 20.47 -24.04 11.06
C ASN A 151 20.78 -23.71 9.58
N GLY A 152 20.28 -22.58 9.08
CA GLY A 152 20.46 -22.14 7.71
C GLY A 152 21.70 -21.27 7.50
N SER A 153 21.59 -20.27 6.64
CA SER A 153 22.66 -19.28 6.41
C SER A 153 22.35 -18.01 7.19
N ILE A 154 23.28 -17.59 8.05
CA ILE A 154 23.09 -16.44 8.94
C ILE A 154 24.09 -15.35 8.58
N ILE A 155 23.61 -14.19 8.14
CA ILE A 155 24.41 -12.96 8.12
C ILE A 155 24.35 -12.36 9.53
N ALA A 156 25.46 -12.43 10.26
CA ALA A 156 25.58 -11.88 11.61
C ALA A 156 26.25 -10.51 11.56
N MET A 157 25.50 -9.44 11.80
CA MET A 157 26.01 -8.09 11.70
C MET A 157 26.89 -7.74 12.90
N ASN A 158 28.01 -7.07 12.67
CA ASN A 158 28.88 -6.53 13.72
C ASN A 158 29.53 -5.20 13.27
N GLY A 159 30.48 -4.68 14.05
CA GLY A 159 31.20 -3.46 13.72
C GLY A 159 30.37 -2.18 13.92
N GLU A 160 30.58 -1.20 13.04
CA GLU A 160 29.77 0.03 13.03
C GLU A 160 28.36 -0.24 12.46
N LYS A 161 27.38 0.53 12.91
CA LYS A 161 25.97 0.41 12.50
C LYS A 161 25.82 0.65 10.99
N HIS A 162 25.25 -0.32 10.27
CA HIS A 162 25.11 -0.30 8.81
C HIS A 162 23.87 -1.08 8.32
N THR A 163 23.56 -1.02 7.03
CA THR A 163 22.55 -1.90 6.40
C THR A 163 23.19 -3.23 5.99
N ALA A 164 22.62 -4.38 6.34
CA ALA A 164 23.23 -5.68 6.01
C ALA A 164 23.35 -5.89 4.49
N VAL A 165 22.26 -5.71 3.75
CA VAL A 165 22.23 -5.90 2.29
C VAL A 165 21.56 -4.72 1.58
N ILE A 166 22.22 -4.20 0.54
CA ILE A 166 21.65 -3.20 -0.37
C ILE A 166 21.55 -3.76 -1.79
N LEU A 167 20.34 -3.73 -2.36
CA LEU A 167 20.06 -4.04 -3.75
C LEU A 167 19.72 -2.72 -4.47
N SER A 168 20.68 -2.16 -5.20
CA SER A 168 20.43 -0.97 -6.03
C SER A 168 21.53 -0.81 -7.07
N ASN A 169 21.23 -0.23 -8.23
CA ASN A 169 22.24 0.07 -9.26
C ASN A 169 23.18 1.26 -8.90
N GLY A 170 23.13 1.76 -7.66
CA GLY A 170 23.95 2.87 -7.17
C GLY A 170 23.62 4.24 -7.79
N LEU A 171 22.62 4.33 -8.66
CA LEU A 171 22.22 5.60 -9.26
C LEU A 171 21.35 6.40 -8.28
N ASN A 172 21.75 7.64 -8.03
CA ASN A 172 20.94 8.62 -7.31
C ASN A 172 19.88 9.24 -8.24
N GLN A 173 18.97 8.41 -8.76
CA GLN A 173 17.84 8.87 -9.56
C GLN A 173 16.57 8.92 -8.70
N ARG A 174 15.95 10.12 -8.61
CA ARG A 174 14.60 10.26 -8.06
C ARG A 174 13.57 9.98 -9.15
N ALA A 175 13.18 8.71 -9.29
CA ALA A 175 12.18 8.25 -10.27
C ALA A 175 11.12 7.35 -9.61
N GLY A 176 10.06 7.00 -10.35
CA GLY A 176 8.93 6.23 -9.83
C GLY A 176 7.89 7.10 -9.13
N ASN A 177 6.96 6.43 -8.46
CA ASN A 177 5.85 7.09 -7.74
C ASN A 177 6.41 7.87 -6.55
N ARG A 178 6.20 9.18 -6.51
CA ARG A 178 6.83 10.05 -5.52
C ARG A 178 6.17 11.42 -5.41
N LEU A 179 6.46 12.11 -4.32
CA LEU A 179 6.44 13.57 -4.27
C LEU A 179 7.72 14.12 -4.94
N GLY A 180 7.56 15.02 -5.91
CA GLY A 180 8.66 15.57 -6.70
C GLY A 180 8.45 17.03 -7.11
N ASN A 181 9.32 17.55 -7.96
CA ASN A 181 9.20 18.88 -8.58
C ASN A 181 9.37 18.73 -10.09
N ALA A 182 8.83 19.66 -10.87
CA ALA A 182 9.14 19.75 -12.29
C ALA A 182 10.62 20.11 -12.50
N ALA A 183 11.24 19.58 -13.55
CA ALA A 183 12.53 20.08 -14.02
C ALA A 183 12.29 21.18 -15.07
N GLY A 184 13.17 22.19 -15.10
CA GLY A 184 12.92 23.45 -15.83
C GLY A 184 12.73 23.34 -17.35
N ASN A 185 13.12 22.21 -17.97
CA ASN A 185 13.14 22.03 -19.44
C ASN A 185 12.35 20.79 -19.91
N GLU A 186 11.48 20.22 -19.09
CA GLU A 186 10.75 19.00 -19.47
C GLU A 186 9.65 19.31 -20.50
N LYS A 187 9.61 18.51 -21.57
CA LYS A 187 8.47 18.51 -22.50
C LYS A 187 7.28 17.84 -21.82
N THR A 188 6.28 18.64 -21.48
CA THR A 188 5.04 18.16 -20.88
C THR A 188 3.90 18.22 -21.89
N VAL A 189 2.93 17.32 -21.73
CA VAL A 189 1.65 17.38 -22.44
C VAL A 189 0.54 17.51 -21.42
N LYS A 190 -0.35 18.50 -21.64
CA LYS A 190 -1.50 18.73 -20.79
C LYS A 190 -2.50 17.58 -20.89
N ILE A 191 -3.01 17.15 -19.74
CA ILE A 191 -4.17 16.27 -19.63
C ILE A 191 -5.42 17.15 -19.67
N THR A 192 -6.39 16.81 -20.53
CA THR A 192 -7.53 17.70 -20.84
C THR A 192 -8.83 17.32 -20.13
N ASP A 193 -8.89 16.18 -19.46
CA ASP A 193 -10.06 15.81 -18.66
C ASP A 193 -10.22 16.76 -17.49
N LYS A 194 -11.44 17.28 -17.30
CA LYS A 194 -11.78 18.10 -16.13
C LYS A 194 -11.74 17.32 -14.83
N TYR A 195 -12.02 16.02 -14.92
CA TYR A 195 -11.97 15.10 -13.80
C TYR A 195 -11.54 13.71 -14.27
N ILE A 196 -10.50 13.15 -13.64
CA ILE A 196 -10.13 11.74 -13.79
C ILE A 196 -10.46 11.03 -12.48
N PRO A 197 -11.39 10.05 -12.49
CA PRO A 197 -11.73 9.29 -11.30
C PRO A 197 -10.60 8.37 -10.82
N ALA A 198 -10.51 8.15 -9.51
CA ALA A 198 -9.64 7.11 -8.97
C ALA A 198 -10.08 5.72 -9.48
N GLY A 199 -9.10 4.89 -9.89
CA GLY A 199 -9.33 3.59 -10.52
C GLY A 199 -9.52 3.65 -12.05
N SER A 200 -9.23 4.79 -12.69
CA SER A 200 -9.27 4.97 -14.14
C SER A 200 -8.04 4.40 -14.84
N LEU A 201 -8.25 3.78 -16.00
CA LEU A 201 -7.18 3.28 -16.88
C LEU A 201 -6.87 4.21 -18.05
N SER A 202 -7.67 5.25 -18.28
CA SER A 202 -7.50 6.10 -19.45
C SER A 202 -7.87 7.54 -19.18
N PHE A 203 -7.23 8.44 -19.92
CA PHE A 203 -7.48 9.87 -19.94
C PHE A 203 -7.14 10.44 -21.32
N ASN A 204 -7.53 11.68 -21.58
CA ASN A 204 -7.28 12.44 -22.79
C ASN A 204 -6.14 13.43 -22.56
N VAL A 205 -5.27 13.55 -23.57
CA VAL A 205 -4.19 14.53 -23.61
C VAL A 205 -4.42 15.53 -24.73
N ALA A 206 -3.80 16.71 -24.64
CA ALA A 206 -3.91 17.72 -25.68
C ALA A 206 -3.32 17.23 -27.03
N ASN A 207 -2.23 16.45 -26.98
CA ASN A 207 -1.58 15.88 -28.16
C ASN A 207 -0.80 14.60 -27.81
N ALA A 208 -1.21 13.46 -28.37
CA ALA A 208 -0.55 12.18 -28.15
C ALA A 208 0.60 11.86 -29.13
N ALA A 209 0.87 12.69 -30.15
CA ALA A 209 1.77 12.36 -31.27
C ALA A 209 3.24 12.06 -30.86
N GLY A 210 3.68 12.52 -29.69
CA GLY A 210 5.02 12.27 -29.15
C GLY A 210 5.16 10.98 -28.36
N PHE A 211 4.10 10.18 -28.24
CA PHE A 211 4.06 8.96 -27.43
C PHE A 211 3.74 7.73 -28.28
N LYS A 212 4.18 6.57 -27.80
CA LYS A 212 3.86 5.26 -28.37
C LYS A 212 3.47 4.27 -27.28
N VAL A 213 2.77 3.21 -27.68
CA VAL A 213 2.50 2.06 -26.81
C VAL A 213 3.83 1.48 -26.30
N GLY A 214 3.88 1.16 -25.01
CA GLY A 214 5.07 0.70 -24.31
C GLY A 214 5.91 1.80 -23.68
N ASP A 215 5.67 3.08 -24.00
CA ASP A 215 6.37 4.18 -23.34
C ASP A 215 6.07 4.21 -21.84
N ASN A 216 7.11 4.39 -21.04
CA ASN A 216 7.02 4.75 -19.64
C ASN A 216 6.73 6.25 -19.54
N VAL A 217 5.70 6.61 -18.78
CA VAL A 217 5.24 7.99 -18.61
C VAL A 217 5.01 8.31 -17.15
N GLU A 218 5.22 9.59 -16.81
CA GLU A 218 4.84 10.16 -15.52
C GLU A 218 3.56 10.99 -15.68
N ILE A 219 2.55 10.67 -14.89
CA ILE A 219 1.34 11.46 -14.70
C ILE A 219 1.56 12.34 -13.46
N ARG A 220 1.43 13.65 -13.63
CA ARG A 220 1.86 14.66 -12.64
C ARG A 220 0.66 15.50 -12.22
N LYS A 221 0.27 15.36 -10.96
CA LYS A 221 -0.76 16.18 -10.30
C LYS A 221 -0.08 17.32 -9.54
N PRO A 222 -0.34 18.59 -9.88
CA PRO A 222 0.24 19.71 -9.16
C PRO A 222 -0.38 19.85 -7.78
N VAL A 223 0.46 20.14 -6.79
CA VAL A 223 0.05 20.53 -5.43
C VAL A 223 -0.16 22.04 -5.44
N THR A 224 -1.42 22.47 -5.47
CA THR A 224 -1.79 23.89 -5.47
C THR A 224 -2.27 24.35 -4.10
N ASP A 225 -2.27 25.66 -3.86
CA ASP A 225 -2.86 26.22 -2.63
C ASP A 225 -4.35 25.84 -2.51
N LYS A 226 -5.11 25.83 -3.62
CA LYS A 226 -6.51 25.39 -3.63
C LYS A 226 -6.67 23.95 -3.16
N TRP A 227 -5.77 23.05 -3.57
CA TRP A 227 -5.83 21.66 -3.15
C TRP A 227 -5.44 21.49 -1.67
N VAL A 228 -4.39 22.17 -1.22
CA VAL A 228 -3.96 22.11 0.19
C VAL A 228 -5.04 22.67 1.13
N SER A 229 -5.69 23.78 0.73
CA SER A 229 -6.80 24.36 1.48
C SER A 229 -8.06 23.49 1.45
N PHE A 230 -8.41 22.89 0.30
CA PHE A 230 -9.49 21.91 0.20
C PHE A 230 -9.27 20.70 1.11
N MET A 231 -8.01 20.29 1.31
CA MET A 231 -7.64 19.20 2.21
C MET A 231 -7.61 19.60 3.70
N HIS A 232 -7.83 20.88 4.01
CA HIS A 232 -7.70 21.49 5.35
C HIS A 232 -6.30 21.32 5.95
N MET A 233 -5.27 21.45 5.11
CA MET A 233 -3.86 21.24 5.49
C MET A 233 -3.01 22.51 5.37
N ASP A 234 -3.65 23.66 5.16
CA ASP A 234 -3.07 25.01 5.13
C ASP A 234 -3.01 25.67 6.51
N ASP A 235 -3.59 25.06 7.55
CA ASP A 235 -3.70 25.58 8.91
C ASP A 235 -2.89 24.78 9.95
N LEU A 236 -1.93 23.96 9.50
CA LEU A 236 -1.15 23.12 10.41
C LEU A 236 -0.21 23.98 11.27
N VAL A 237 -0.42 23.94 12.58
CA VAL A 237 0.43 24.62 13.58
C VAL A 237 0.87 23.62 14.64
N ARG A 238 2.11 23.75 15.11
CA ARG A 238 2.64 23.03 16.27
C ARG A 238 3.62 23.93 17.01
N ASP A 239 3.47 24.02 18.33
CA ASP A 239 4.34 24.82 19.21
C ASP A 239 4.47 26.28 18.72
N GLY A 240 3.35 26.87 18.25
CA GLY A 240 3.30 28.22 17.69
C GLY A 240 3.91 28.40 16.30
N LYS A 241 4.43 27.32 15.69
CA LYS A 241 5.08 27.34 14.38
C LYS A 241 4.22 26.67 13.31
N ALA A 242 4.06 27.35 12.18
CA ALA A 242 3.44 26.76 10.99
C ALA A 242 4.20 25.51 10.56
N GLN A 243 3.46 24.46 10.19
CA GLN A 243 3.98 23.22 9.62
C GLN A 243 3.51 23.11 8.18
N THR A 244 4.30 22.45 7.34
CA THR A 244 3.95 22.25 5.94
C THR A 244 3.62 20.79 5.71
N TRP A 245 2.38 20.52 5.28
CA TRP A 245 1.99 19.19 4.85
C TRP A 245 2.74 18.77 3.58
N ILE A 246 2.38 19.38 2.45
CA ILE A 246 3.04 19.20 1.17
C ILE A 246 3.29 20.60 0.62
N LYS A 247 4.51 20.86 0.15
CA LYS A 247 4.89 22.17 -0.38
C LYS A 247 4.11 22.46 -1.66
N THR A 248 3.44 23.60 -1.74
CA THR A 248 2.73 24.01 -2.96
C THR A 248 3.74 24.31 -4.09
N GLY A 249 3.35 24.03 -5.33
CA GLY A 249 4.24 23.98 -6.49
C GLY A 249 5.01 22.67 -6.68
N SER A 250 4.93 21.73 -5.72
CA SER A 250 5.42 20.36 -5.93
C SER A 250 4.42 19.52 -6.74
N LEU A 251 4.83 18.30 -7.10
CA LEU A 251 4.06 17.37 -7.90
C LEU A 251 3.88 16.04 -7.17
N LEU A 252 2.65 15.52 -7.16
CA LEU A 252 2.40 14.11 -6.93
C LEU A 252 2.56 13.37 -8.25
N ILE A 253 3.58 12.51 -8.34
CA ILE A 253 4.01 11.86 -9.58
C ILE A 253 3.66 10.37 -9.53
N THR A 254 3.00 9.88 -10.57
CA THR A 254 2.67 8.46 -10.77
C THR A 254 3.24 7.97 -12.09
N GLU A 255 4.04 6.91 -12.06
CA GLU A 255 4.68 6.30 -13.23
C GLU A 255 3.87 5.10 -13.74
N ARG A 256 3.68 5.01 -15.06
CA ARG A 256 2.88 3.98 -15.76
C ARG A 256 3.44 3.71 -17.15
N HIS A 257 3.06 2.58 -17.77
CA HIS A 257 3.26 2.41 -19.21
C HIS A 257 1.98 2.69 -19.99
N ILE A 258 2.14 3.17 -21.21
CA ILE A 258 1.04 3.28 -22.17
C ILE A 258 0.74 1.88 -22.73
N SER A 259 -0.48 1.40 -22.54
CA SER A 259 -0.98 0.12 -23.08
C SER A 259 -1.72 0.30 -24.41
N ALA A 260 -2.34 1.45 -24.66
CA ALA A 260 -2.97 1.78 -25.93
C ALA A 260 -3.04 3.30 -26.17
N ILE A 261 -3.07 3.70 -27.44
CA ILE A 261 -3.33 5.07 -27.88
C ILE A 261 -4.43 5.04 -28.94
N ASN A 262 -5.49 5.84 -28.74
CA ASN A 262 -6.55 6.04 -29.73
C ASN A 262 -6.82 7.54 -29.89
N GLY A 263 -6.29 8.14 -30.96
CA GLY A 263 -6.23 9.59 -31.11
C GLY A 263 -5.49 10.21 -29.92
N ASN A 264 -6.16 11.11 -29.21
CA ASN A 264 -5.62 11.77 -28.02
C ASN A 264 -5.95 11.05 -26.70
N LYS A 265 -6.60 9.89 -26.75
CA LYS A 265 -6.88 9.08 -25.56
C LYS A 265 -5.72 8.12 -25.29
N ILE A 266 -5.16 8.22 -24.09
CA ILE A 266 -4.11 7.35 -23.57
C ILE A 266 -4.77 6.31 -22.66
N THR A 267 -4.41 5.04 -22.83
CA THR A 267 -4.74 3.96 -21.89
C THR A 267 -3.45 3.46 -21.24
N LEU A 268 -3.50 3.24 -19.93
CA LEU A 268 -2.39 2.79 -19.10
C LEU A 268 -2.44 1.29 -18.86
N ASP A 269 -1.30 0.71 -18.47
CA ASP A 269 -1.18 -0.68 -18.05
C ASP A 269 -1.74 -0.94 -16.64
N VAL A 270 -1.64 0.05 -15.74
CA VAL A 270 -2.11 0.00 -14.36
C VAL A 270 -2.99 1.20 -14.04
N PRO A 271 -4.13 1.04 -13.33
CA PRO A 271 -5.02 2.17 -13.03
C PRO A 271 -4.33 3.28 -12.23
N LEU A 272 -4.81 4.51 -12.42
CA LEU A 272 -4.48 5.65 -11.57
C LEU A 272 -5.18 5.51 -10.22
N VAL A 273 -4.48 5.89 -9.15
CA VAL A 273 -4.88 5.59 -7.77
C VAL A 273 -5.20 6.85 -6.95
N ASP A 274 -5.27 7.98 -7.64
CA ASP A 274 -5.78 9.23 -7.09
C ASP A 274 -6.76 9.82 -8.11
N SER A 275 -7.55 10.78 -7.66
CA SER A 275 -8.39 11.59 -8.55
C SER A 275 -7.64 12.86 -8.98
N TYR A 276 -7.96 13.33 -10.18
CA TYR A 276 -7.37 14.54 -10.77
C TYR A 276 -8.52 15.48 -11.12
N ASP A 277 -8.65 16.57 -10.38
CA ASP A 277 -9.77 17.51 -10.51
C ASP A 277 -9.24 18.89 -10.87
N VAL A 278 -9.70 19.43 -12.01
CA VAL A 278 -9.28 20.73 -12.54
C VAL A 278 -9.50 21.86 -11.54
N ASN A 279 -10.51 21.77 -10.69
CA ASN A 279 -10.85 22.79 -9.69
C ASN A 279 -9.75 22.96 -8.63
N TYR A 280 -8.98 21.90 -8.37
CA TYR A 280 -7.91 21.88 -7.37
C TYR A 280 -6.52 21.76 -7.99
N THR A 281 -6.41 21.47 -9.28
CA THR A 281 -5.11 21.36 -9.99
C THR A 281 -4.78 22.56 -10.87
N ASN A 282 -5.59 23.63 -10.81
CA ASN A 282 -5.48 24.81 -11.68
C ASN A 282 -5.47 24.49 -13.19
N ASP A 283 -6.01 23.33 -13.59
CA ASP A 283 -5.92 22.84 -14.97
C ASP A 283 -4.49 22.60 -15.48
N GLU A 284 -3.58 22.25 -14.56
CA GLU A 284 -2.14 22.05 -14.80
C GLU A 284 -1.72 20.58 -14.60
N THR A 285 -2.65 19.63 -14.67
CA THR A 285 -2.30 18.21 -14.68
C THR A 285 -1.63 17.85 -16.01
N THR A 286 -0.47 17.17 -15.94
CA THR A 286 0.37 16.90 -17.12
C THR A 286 0.86 15.46 -17.19
N MET A 287 1.28 15.06 -18.38
CA MET A 287 1.98 13.81 -18.67
C MET A 287 3.35 14.09 -19.29
N VAL A 288 4.36 13.31 -18.91
CA VAL A 288 5.75 13.43 -19.39
C VAL A 288 6.31 12.06 -19.75
N LEU A 289 7.14 12.00 -20.79
CA LEU A 289 7.87 10.78 -21.16
C LEU A 289 9.00 10.49 -20.15
N ALA A 290 9.11 9.25 -19.68
CA ALA A 290 10.04 8.82 -18.63
C ALA A 290 10.78 7.53 -18.98
N ASN A 291 11.13 7.34 -20.24
CA ASN A 291 11.82 6.12 -20.73
C ASN A 291 13.26 5.97 -20.20
N ASP A 292 13.90 7.06 -19.79
CA ASP A 292 15.30 7.06 -19.35
C ASP A 292 15.49 6.65 -17.87
N VAL A 293 14.44 6.16 -17.22
CA VAL A 293 14.52 5.68 -15.85
C VAL A 293 15.31 4.38 -15.78
N LYS A 294 16.40 4.39 -15.01
CA LYS A 294 17.29 3.25 -14.81
C LYS A 294 17.15 2.70 -13.40
N ARG A 295 16.80 1.43 -13.30
CA ARG A 295 16.68 0.69 -12.03
C ARG A 295 17.51 -0.57 -12.10
N LEU A 296 17.91 -1.09 -10.93
CA LEU A 296 18.36 -2.46 -10.82
C LEU A 296 17.22 -3.39 -11.25
N LYS A 297 17.51 -4.41 -12.04
CA LYS A 297 16.51 -5.38 -12.53
C LYS A 297 16.86 -6.81 -12.16
N GLN A 298 15.83 -7.63 -12.00
CA GLN A 298 15.98 -9.09 -11.87
C GLN A 298 16.94 -9.50 -10.74
N ALA A 299 16.85 -8.82 -9.60
CA ALA A 299 17.71 -9.05 -8.44
C ALA A 299 16.94 -9.54 -7.22
N GLY A 300 17.55 -10.45 -6.46
CA GLY A 300 16.89 -11.16 -5.37
C GLY A 300 17.75 -11.33 -4.13
N LEU A 301 17.10 -11.34 -2.97
CA LEU A 301 17.67 -11.79 -1.70
C LEU A 301 16.77 -12.85 -1.09
N GLU A 302 17.29 -14.06 -0.86
CA GLU A 302 16.42 -15.15 -0.45
C GLU A 302 17.02 -16.21 0.48
N ASN A 303 16.13 -16.86 1.23
CA ASN A 303 16.38 -18.08 1.99
C ASN A 303 17.52 -17.96 3.03
N LEU A 304 17.54 -16.88 3.81
CA LEU A 304 18.58 -16.62 4.80
C LEU A 304 18.06 -15.86 6.02
N ARG A 305 18.87 -15.85 7.08
CA ARG A 305 18.64 -15.09 8.30
C ARG A 305 19.59 -13.92 8.38
N ILE A 306 19.11 -12.76 8.83
CA ILE A 306 19.94 -11.60 9.17
C ILE A 306 19.76 -11.32 10.66
N VAL A 307 20.86 -11.25 11.40
CA VAL A 307 20.85 -11.03 12.85
C VAL A 307 21.71 -9.83 13.18
N SER A 308 21.15 -8.83 13.86
CA SER A 308 21.94 -7.75 14.46
C SER A 308 22.03 -7.91 15.98
N PRO A 309 23.02 -7.28 16.64
CA PRO A 309 22.98 -7.06 18.07
C PRO A 309 21.67 -6.37 18.50
N PRO A 310 21.13 -6.65 19.71
CA PRO A 310 19.94 -5.99 20.22
C PRO A 310 20.02 -4.46 20.13
N GLN A 311 18.92 -3.82 19.75
CA GLN A 311 18.87 -2.38 19.49
C GLN A 311 17.87 -1.67 20.41
N ALA A 312 18.18 -1.65 21.70
CA ALA A 312 17.42 -0.90 22.71
C ALA A 312 17.77 0.61 22.66
N VAL A 313 17.51 1.22 21.51
CA VAL A 313 17.88 2.62 21.22
C VAL A 313 16.75 3.36 20.52
N ASN A 314 16.84 4.69 20.52
CA ASN A 314 16.00 5.53 19.69
C ASN A 314 16.39 5.43 18.22
N HIS A 315 15.41 5.46 17.32
CA HIS A 315 15.64 5.32 15.86
C HIS A 315 16.41 6.48 15.26
N THR A 316 16.52 7.61 15.97
CA THR A 316 17.31 8.77 15.55
C THR A 316 18.82 8.56 15.69
N LYS A 317 19.25 7.45 16.31
CA LYS A 317 20.65 7.05 16.39
C LYS A 317 21.04 6.20 15.18
N ALA A 318 22.33 5.88 15.04
CA ALA A 318 22.78 4.95 14.01
C ALA A 318 22.23 3.53 14.30
N LEU A 319 21.70 2.86 13.27
CA LEU A 319 21.00 1.59 13.38
C LEU A 319 21.62 0.51 12.49
N TYR A 320 21.40 -0.74 12.88
CA TYR A 320 21.48 -1.88 11.97
C TYR A 320 20.15 -2.05 11.25
N TYR A 321 20.18 -1.80 9.94
CA TYR A 321 19.07 -2.05 9.03
C TYR A 321 19.26 -3.41 8.37
N ALA A 322 18.18 -4.13 8.07
CA ALA A 322 18.33 -5.41 7.38
C ALA A 322 18.59 -5.21 5.88
N VAL A 323 17.59 -4.69 5.15
CA VAL A 323 17.64 -4.64 3.69
C VAL A 323 17.11 -3.32 3.15
N ARG A 324 17.82 -2.78 2.15
CA ARG A 324 17.32 -1.68 1.30
C ARG A 324 17.33 -2.13 -0.15
N LEU A 325 16.18 -2.04 -0.81
CA LEU A 325 16.03 -2.46 -2.20
C LEU A 325 15.45 -1.31 -3.02
N ASN A 326 16.14 -0.91 -4.08
CA ASN A 326 15.63 0.02 -5.08
C ASN A 326 15.79 -0.61 -6.47
N GLY A 327 14.69 -1.03 -7.07
CA GLY A 327 14.74 -1.83 -8.30
C GLY A 327 13.42 -1.98 -9.04
N GLU A 328 13.46 -2.77 -10.10
CA GLU A 328 12.33 -3.15 -10.94
C GLU A 328 12.36 -4.65 -11.19
N ASP A 329 11.26 -5.35 -10.95
CA ASP A 329 11.23 -6.82 -11.04
C ASP A 329 12.27 -7.45 -10.11
N CYS A 330 12.24 -7.03 -8.85
CA CYS A 330 13.13 -7.54 -7.81
C CYS A 330 12.32 -8.18 -6.68
N TRP A 331 12.97 -9.02 -5.87
CA TRP A 331 12.27 -9.70 -4.78
C TRP A 331 13.12 -9.90 -3.52
N MET A 332 12.41 -10.12 -2.43
CA MET A 332 12.95 -10.71 -1.21
C MET A 332 12.05 -11.88 -0.81
N LYS A 333 12.64 -13.02 -0.46
CA LYS A 333 11.86 -14.24 -0.22
C LYS A 333 12.45 -15.07 0.91
N ASP A 334 11.61 -15.54 1.83
CA ASP A 334 12.04 -16.47 2.89
C ASP A 334 13.20 -15.90 3.72
N LEU A 335 12.95 -14.79 4.42
CA LEU A 335 13.93 -14.13 5.28
C LEU A 335 13.44 -14.06 6.72
N ASP A 336 14.35 -14.28 7.67
CA ASP A 336 14.13 -13.99 9.09
C ASP A 336 15.10 -12.88 9.53
N LEU A 337 14.56 -11.76 10.01
CA LEU A 337 15.28 -10.54 10.33
C LEU A 337 15.17 -10.28 11.85
N MET A 338 16.26 -10.52 12.56
CA MET A 338 16.28 -10.55 14.02
C MET A 338 16.96 -9.30 14.58
N GLU A 339 16.26 -8.60 15.47
CA GLU A 339 16.71 -7.39 16.18
C GLU A 339 17.08 -6.19 15.29
N THR A 340 16.98 -6.32 13.95
CA THR A 340 17.14 -5.20 13.03
C THR A 340 16.04 -4.16 13.28
N MET A 341 16.32 -2.90 12.99
CA MET A 341 15.39 -1.79 13.19
C MET A 341 15.22 -1.05 11.88
N GLU A 342 14.00 -0.60 11.59
CA GLU A 342 13.63 -0.13 10.25
C GLU A 342 14.03 -1.15 9.19
N SER A 343 13.63 -2.40 9.44
CA SER A 343 14.26 -3.59 8.87
C SER A 343 14.29 -3.59 7.33
N VAL A 344 13.18 -3.30 6.66
CA VAL A 344 13.05 -3.40 5.20
C VAL A 344 12.55 -2.07 4.61
N GLY A 345 13.35 -1.48 3.73
CA GLY A 345 12.95 -0.33 2.92
C GLY A 345 12.99 -0.66 1.44
N THR A 346 11.96 -0.26 0.69
CA THR A 346 11.93 -0.46 -0.77
C THR A 346 11.75 0.85 -1.54
N GLY A 347 12.24 0.88 -2.77
CA GLY A 347 12.04 1.90 -3.79
C GLY A 347 11.93 1.26 -5.18
N GLY A 348 11.40 1.99 -6.15
CA GLY A 348 11.25 1.50 -7.52
C GLY A 348 9.84 0.95 -7.81
N ARG A 349 9.74 -0.19 -8.52
CA ARG A 349 8.43 -0.77 -8.88
C ARG A 349 8.43 -2.28 -9.12
N ARG A 350 7.27 -2.94 -9.10
CA ARG A 350 7.09 -4.38 -9.38
C ARG A 350 7.99 -5.25 -8.49
N ILE A 351 7.81 -5.10 -7.18
CA ILE A 351 8.61 -5.78 -6.16
C ILE A 351 7.74 -6.73 -5.36
N THR A 352 8.24 -7.95 -5.12
CA THR A 352 7.60 -8.90 -4.20
C THR A 352 8.46 -9.10 -2.95
N LEU A 353 7.87 -8.87 -1.78
CA LEU A 353 8.39 -9.27 -0.48
C LEU A 353 7.55 -10.45 0.01
N GLN A 354 8.13 -11.65 0.09
CA GLN A 354 7.37 -12.87 0.40
C GLN A 354 7.96 -13.62 1.59
N ARG A 355 7.12 -13.94 2.59
CA ARG A 355 7.51 -14.76 3.76
C ARG A 355 8.73 -14.22 4.53
N ILE A 356 8.75 -12.90 4.71
CA ILE A 356 9.74 -12.19 5.52
C ILE A 356 9.19 -12.02 6.93
N ALA A 357 9.93 -12.47 7.93
CA ALA A 357 9.62 -12.26 9.34
C ALA A 357 10.60 -11.26 9.96
N VAL A 358 10.08 -10.23 10.63
CA VAL A 358 10.87 -9.33 11.48
C VAL A 358 10.54 -9.65 12.93
N ILE A 359 11.54 -9.98 13.74
CA ILE A 359 11.36 -10.29 15.17
C ILE A 359 12.25 -9.37 15.99
N ARG A 360 11.65 -8.61 16.90
CA ARG A 360 12.33 -7.69 17.79
C ARG A 360 11.89 -7.89 19.23
N LYS A 361 12.85 -8.24 20.09
CA LYS A 361 12.67 -8.33 21.54
C LYS A 361 13.22 -7.09 22.24
N ALA A 362 14.25 -6.43 21.68
CA ALA A 362 14.73 -5.19 22.24
C ALA A 362 13.69 -4.07 22.12
N LEU A 363 13.29 -3.52 23.28
CA LEU A 363 12.34 -2.42 23.34
C LEU A 363 12.95 -1.17 22.71
N HIS A 364 12.23 -0.61 21.75
CA HIS A 364 12.59 0.68 21.18
C HIS A 364 12.43 1.79 22.23
N ASP A 365 13.48 2.62 22.37
CA ASP A 365 13.51 3.77 23.28
C ASP A 365 13.01 5.04 22.57
N GLY A 366 11.84 5.52 22.97
CA GLY A 366 11.29 6.79 22.50
C GLY A 366 9.84 6.73 22.03
N ALA A 367 9.24 7.92 21.89
CA ALA A 367 7.86 8.08 21.43
C ALA A 367 7.72 8.06 19.90
N SER A 368 8.79 8.38 19.17
CA SER A 368 8.83 8.31 17.71
C SER A 368 9.28 6.93 17.30
N LYS A 369 8.37 6.12 16.74
CA LYS A 369 8.56 4.69 16.52
C LYS A 369 9.25 4.39 15.18
N PRO A 370 10.13 3.36 15.09
CA PRO A 370 10.72 2.91 13.83
C PRO A 370 9.71 2.13 13.01
N ALA A 371 9.88 2.10 11.69
CA ALA A 371 9.01 1.40 10.77
C ALA A 371 9.66 0.16 10.17
N GLU A 372 9.20 -1.03 10.58
CA GLU A 372 9.88 -2.27 10.18
C GLU A 372 9.76 -2.57 8.68
N PHE A 373 8.61 -2.27 8.08
CA PHE A 373 8.45 -2.21 6.63
C PHE A 373 8.14 -0.77 6.19
N ALA A 374 8.95 -0.26 5.26
CA ALA A 374 8.73 1.00 4.56
C ALA A 374 8.65 0.76 3.03
N PRO A 375 7.51 0.26 2.52
CA PRO A 375 7.39 -0.15 1.12
C PRO A 375 7.12 1.03 0.17
N ASN A 376 8.13 1.90 -0.01
CA ASN A 376 8.03 3.13 -0.80
C ASN A 376 8.27 2.91 -2.30
N ALA A 377 7.47 2.01 -2.90
CA ALA A 377 7.57 1.62 -4.31
C ALA A 377 6.19 1.50 -4.96
N GLY A 378 6.13 1.60 -6.29
CA GLY A 378 4.91 1.31 -7.05
C GLY A 378 4.74 -0.19 -7.30
N GLN A 379 3.50 -0.69 -7.37
CA GLN A 379 3.24 -2.11 -7.69
C GLN A 379 3.98 -3.10 -6.77
N ILE A 380 3.89 -2.88 -5.46
CA ILE A 380 4.57 -3.72 -4.47
C ILE A 380 3.60 -4.73 -3.85
N LEU A 381 4.02 -5.99 -3.78
CA LEU A 381 3.31 -7.06 -3.09
C LEU A 381 4.11 -7.50 -1.87
N VAL A 382 3.52 -7.37 -0.68
CA VAL A 382 4.02 -7.87 0.60
C VAL A 382 3.13 -9.04 1.00
N ASP A 383 3.64 -10.26 0.88
CA ASP A 383 2.82 -11.48 0.90
C ASP A 383 3.31 -12.45 1.99
N ARG A 384 2.41 -12.79 2.92
CA ARG A 384 2.69 -13.70 4.05
C ARG A 384 3.89 -13.26 4.90
N CYS A 385 4.09 -11.96 5.03
CA CYS A 385 5.12 -11.38 5.88
C CYS A 385 4.61 -11.19 7.31
N SER A 386 5.53 -11.10 8.26
CA SER A 386 5.20 -10.85 9.66
C SER A 386 6.12 -9.88 10.35
N VAL A 387 5.59 -9.25 11.41
CA VAL A 387 6.37 -8.48 12.38
C VAL A 387 5.93 -8.89 13.78
N GLU A 388 6.89 -9.15 14.66
CA GLU A 388 6.71 -9.30 16.09
C GLU A 388 7.54 -8.24 16.82
N GLY A 389 6.87 -7.35 17.56
CA GLY A 389 7.53 -6.33 18.35
C GLY A 389 6.58 -5.26 18.87
N ASP A 390 7.01 -4.59 19.95
CA ASP A 390 6.27 -3.51 20.60
C ASP A 390 6.93 -2.14 20.38
N ASN A 391 6.13 -1.08 20.51
CA ASN A 391 6.53 0.31 20.31
C ASN A 391 7.14 0.60 18.92
N ILE A 392 6.55 -0.01 17.88
CA ILE A 392 6.95 0.13 16.48
C ILE A 392 5.79 0.56 15.56
N TRP A 393 6.11 1.00 14.35
CA TRP A 393 5.22 0.85 13.21
C TRP A 393 5.52 -0.50 12.56
N TYR A 394 4.52 -1.36 12.42
CA TYR A 394 4.65 -2.56 11.59
C TYR A 394 4.96 -2.16 10.15
N VAL A 395 4.24 -1.13 9.68
CA VAL A 395 4.35 -0.56 8.35
C VAL A 395 4.17 0.95 8.45
N ALA A 396 5.06 1.70 7.78
CA ALA A 396 4.88 3.13 7.57
C ALA A 396 5.31 3.54 6.16
N LEU A 397 4.40 4.11 5.38
CA LEU A 397 4.74 4.66 4.06
C LEU A 397 5.31 6.09 4.14
N GLY A 398 6.18 6.40 3.19
CA GLY A 398 6.75 7.73 2.99
C GLY A 398 5.81 8.68 2.24
N ALA A 399 6.31 9.88 1.97
CA ALA A 399 5.57 10.91 1.25
C ALA A 399 5.29 10.56 -0.22
N GLY A 400 4.08 10.84 -0.68
CA GLY A 400 3.69 10.83 -2.10
C GLY A 400 3.78 9.48 -2.78
N GLN A 401 3.71 8.37 -2.03
CA GLN A 401 3.74 7.04 -2.62
C GLN A 401 2.39 6.73 -3.27
N THR A 402 2.39 6.15 -4.48
CA THR A 402 1.16 5.74 -5.15
C THR A 402 1.19 4.27 -5.51
N GLY A 403 0.06 3.60 -5.30
CA GLY A 403 -0.05 2.16 -5.44
C GLY A 403 -0.15 1.63 -6.87
N PRO A 404 -0.44 0.32 -7.00
CA PRO A 404 -0.91 -0.55 -5.93
C PRO A 404 0.19 -0.95 -4.92
N ILE A 405 -0.11 -0.84 -3.63
CA ILE A 405 0.73 -1.29 -2.50
C ILE A 405 -0.09 -2.34 -1.73
N VAL A 406 0.22 -3.62 -1.88
CA VAL A 406 -0.60 -4.71 -1.37
C VAL A 406 0.10 -5.43 -0.23
N PHE A 407 -0.61 -5.63 0.88
CA PHE A 407 -0.26 -6.54 1.96
C PHE A 407 -1.25 -7.68 1.95
N LEU A 408 -0.78 -8.89 1.67
CA LEU A 408 -1.61 -10.07 1.49
C LEU A 408 -1.28 -11.11 2.56
N ASN A 409 -2.27 -11.48 3.37
CA ASN A 409 -2.14 -12.52 4.40
C ASN A 409 -0.97 -12.28 5.39
N CYS A 410 -0.69 -11.02 5.73
CA CYS A 410 0.37 -10.65 6.66
C CYS A 410 -0.09 -10.75 8.13
N ASN A 411 0.83 -11.07 9.03
CA ASN A 411 0.54 -11.25 10.46
C ASN A 411 1.43 -10.37 11.34
N PHE A 412 0.82 -9.59 12.24
CA PHE A 412 1.51 -8.62 13.07
C PHE A 412 1.18 -8.85 14.55
N VAL A 413 2.22 -8.98 15.38
CA VAL A 413 2.13 -9.31 16.80
C VAL A 413 2.81 -8.22 17.64
N GLY A 414 2.13 -7.79 18.70
CA GLY A 414 2.50 -6.66 19.55
C GLY A 414 1.47 -5.53 19.50
N ASN A 415 1.88 -4.33 19.93
CA ASN A 415 1.04 -3.13 20.01
C ASN A 415 1.28 -2.11 18.88
N GLY A 416 1.97 -2.52 17.80
CA GLY A 416 2.29 -1.70 16.66
C GLY A 416 1.10 -1.32 15.77
N ARG A 417 1.37 -0.51 14.75
CA ARG A 417 0.34 -0.05 13.78
C ARG A 417 0.84 -0.03 12.34
N ILE A 418 -0.10 -0.09 11.39
CA ILE A 418 0.11 0.07 9.95
C ILE A 418 -0.46 1.41 9.51
N GLU A 419 0.32 2.23 8.80
CA GLU A 419 -0.12 3.54 8.31
C GLU A 419 0.48 3.95 6.96
N GLY A 420 -0.27 4.76 6.19
CA GLY A 420 0.31 5.57 5.11
C GLY A 420 1.29 6.66 5.59
N HIS A 421 1.31 6.91 6.90
CA HIS A 421 2.26 7.62 7.75
C HIS A 421 2.71 9.05 7.36
N GLN A 422 3.15 9.34 6.14
CA GLN A 422 3.55 10.69 5.74
C GLN A 422 2.90 11.10 4.43
N ARG A 423 2.28 12.30 4.41
CA ARG A 423 2.16 13.14 3.22
C ARG A 423 1.65 12.43 1.96
N TRP A 424 0.39 11.98 2.01
CA TRP A 424 -0.40 11.53 0.86
C TRP A 424 0.13 10.29 0.14
N SER A 425 0.05 9.13 0.80
CA SER A 425 0.18 7.85 0.09
C SER A 425 -1.18 7.34 -0.41
N THR A 426 -1.28 6.85 -1.64
CA THR A 426 -2.57 6.36 -2.19
C THR A 426 -2.52 4.90 -2.60
N GLY A 427 -3.63 4.17 -2.40
CA GLY A 427 -3.76 2.82 -2.94
C GLY A 427 -3.07 1.73 -2.15
N MET A 428 -3.19 1.78 -0.83
CA MET A 428 -2.75 0.69 0.04
C MET A 428 -3.91 -0.30 0.23
N LEU A 429 -3.67 -1.57 -0.08
CA LEU A 429 -4.58 -2.67 0.20
C LEU A 429 -3.99 -3.53 1.32
N LEU A 430 -4.70 -3.64 2.43
CA LEU A 430 -4.50 -4.67 3.45
C LEU A 430 -5.54 -5.75 3.20
N ASP A 431 -5.12 -6.93 2.76
CA ASP A 431 -5.99 -8.04 2.40
C ASP A 431 -5.69 -9.22 3.33
N ASN A 432 -6.68 -9.62 4.13
CA ASN A 432 -6.57 -10.71 5.11
C ASN A 432 -5.40 -10.54 6.11
N CYS A 433 -5.03 -9.29 6.42
CA CYS A 433 -4.00 -9.00 7.41
C CYS A 433 -4.53 -9.15 8.84
N LYS A 434 -3.66 -9.54 9.78
CA LYS A 434 -4.00 -9.71 11.20
C LYS A 434 -3.09 -8.88 12.10
N ALA A 435 -3.68 -8.08 12.98
CA ALA A 435 -3.02 -7.29 14.01
C ALA A 435 -3.91 -7.18 15.26
N PRO A 436 -4.27 -8.31 15.92
CA PRO A 436 -5.35 -8.36 16.91
C PRO A 436 -5.14 -7.44 18.12
N ASN A 437 -3.88 -7.16 18.49
CA ASN A 437 -3.52 -6.23 19.57
C ASN A 437 -2.99 -4.88 19.06
N GLY A 438 -2.90 -4.71 17.73
CA GLY A 438 -2.42 -3.51 17.07
C GLY A 438 -3.52 -2.70 16.40
N GLY A 439 -3.13 -1.82 15.47
CA GLY A 439 -4.07 -1.00 14.70
C GLY A 439 -3.73 -0.87 13.21
N MET A 440 -4.76 -0.65 12.41
CA MET A 440 -4.65 -0.32 10.98
C MET A 440 -5.29 1.05 10.75
N ASP A 441 -4.47 2.06 10.44
CA ASP A 441 -4.94 3.45 10.44
C ASP A 441 -4.77 4.11 9.06
N PHE A 442 -5.90 4.52 8.50
CA PHE A 442 -6.02 5.43 7.37
C PHE A 442 -6.41 6.81 7.89
N LYS A 443 -5.42 7.61 8.32
CA LYS A 443 -5.70 8.82 9.11
C LYS A 443 -4.93 10.08 8.71
N ASN A 444 -5.46 11.20 9.19
CA ASN A 444 -4.77 12.48 9.28
C ASN A 444 -3.89 12.50 10.52
N ARG A 445 -2.60 12.72 10.33
CA ARG A 445 -1.61 12.89 11.40
C ARG A 445 -1.40 14.36 11.79
N GLY A 446 -2.09 15.29 11.13
CA GLY A 446 -2.02 16.72 11.41
C GLY A 446 -0.58 17.23 11.47
N SER A 447 -0.27 17.98 12.53
CA SER A 447 1.06 18.55 12.76
C SER A 447 2.08 17.58 13.37
N MET A 448 1.80 16.26 13.43
CA MET A 448 2.80 15.29 13.88
C MET A 448 4.03 15.32 12.97
N GLY A 449 5.20 15.03 13.55
CA GLY A 449 6.48 15.16 12.85
C GLY A 449 6.68 16.62 12.42
N SER A 450 6.95 16.83 11.13
CA SER A 450 7.10 18.16 10.51
C SER A 450 5.89 18.58 9.69
N GLY A 451 4.68 18.17 10.10
CA GLY A 451 3.45 18.33 9.32
C GLY A 451 3.22 17.13 8.41
N HIS A 452 2.88 15.97 8.99
CA HIS A 452 2.61 14.77 8.19
C HIS A 452 1.24 14.82 7.49
N GLY A 453 0.28 15.56 8.05
CA GLY A 453 -1.07 15.76 7.52
C GLY A 453 -1.78 14.45 7.16
N TRP A 454 -2.58 14.43 6.10
CA TRP A 454 -3.17 13.19 5.58
C TRP A 454 -2.07 12.20 5.20
N GLY A 455 -2.06 11.04 5.87
CA GLY A 455 -1.12 9.97 5.58
C GLY A 455 -1.53 9.12 4.38
N THR A 456 -2.83 8.94 4.16
CA THR A 456 -3.32 8.16 3.02
C THR A 456 -4.72 8.50 2.53
N ALA A 457 -4.99 8.17 1.27
CA ALA A 457 -6.30 8.13 0.64
C ALA A 457 -6.42 6.88 -0.26
N TRP A 458 -7.64 6.55 -0.69
CA TRP A 458 -7.92 5.46 -1.61
C TRP A 458 -7.45 4.08 -1.13
N SER A 459 -7.37 3.90 0.19
CA SER A 459 -6.84 2.71 0.84
C SER A 459 -7.96 1.79 1.34
N VAL A 460 -7.68 0.48 1.33
CA VAL A 460 -8.66 -0.58 1.62
C VAL A 460 -8.09 -1.52 2.67
N ALA A 461 -8.85 -1.81 3.72
CA ALA A 461 -8.69 -2.99 4.55
C ALA A 461 -9.81 -3.97 4.21
N TRP A 462 -9.45 -5.15 3.70
CA TRP A 462 -10.35 -6.18 3.20
C TRP A 462 -10.22 -7.47 4.02
N ASN A 463 -11.30 -7.88 4.68
CA ASN A 463 -11.35 -9.10 5.50
C ASN A 463 -10.20 -9.20 6.55
N CYS A 464 -9.75 -8.05 7.06
CA CYS A 464 -8.69 -7.95 8.06
C CYS A 464 -9.21 -8.18 9.48
N GLU A 465 -8.29 -8.45 10.40
CA GLU A 465 -8.55 -8.45 11.84
C GLU A 465 -7.55 -7.51 12.54
N ALA A 466 -8.04 -6.54 13.29
CA ALA A 466 -7.21 -5.64 14.08
C ALA A 466 -7.86 -5.29 15.42
N GLY A 467 -7.04 -4.93 16.41
CA GLY A 467 -7.55 -4.42 17.69
C GLY A 467 -8.33 -3.12 17.50
N SER A 468 -7.88 -2.26 16.59
CA SER A 468 -8.58 -1.04 16.22
C SER A 468 -8.33 -0.58 14.78
N TYR A 469 -9.26 0.21 14.27
CA TYR A 469 -9.15 0.95 13.02
C TYR A 469 -9.36 2.44 13.26
N VAL A 470 -8.45 3.28 12.77
CA VAL A 470 -8.75 4.69 12.52
C VAL A 470 -8.94 4.84 11.02
N ASN A 471 -10.19 4.95 10.58
CA ASN A 471 -10.52 5.12 9.16
C ASN A 471 -11.14 6.50 8.96
N GLN A 472 -10.36 7.46 8.48
CA GLN A 472 -10.80 8.82 8.21
C GLN A 472 -10.82 9.08 6.71
N ILE A 473 -11.69 10.00 6.26
CA ILE A 473 -11.88 10.32 4.84
C ILE A 473 -11.29 11.70 4.52
N PRO A 474 -10.17 11.78 3.76
CA PRO A 474 -9.72 13.05 3.23
C PRO A 474 -10.76 13.66 2.27
N PRO A 475 -10.93 15.00 2.24
CA PRO A 475 -11.89 15.67 1.38
C PRO A 475 -11.83 15.20 -0.08
N GLY A 476 -12.98 14.85 -0.65
CA GLY A 476 -13.10 14.41 -2.05
C GLY A 476 -12.48 13.05 -2.39
N THR A 477 -12.13 12.25 -1.38
CA THR A 477 -11.55 10.91 -1.55
C THR A 477 -12.31 9.87 -0.72
N TYR A 478 -11.84 8.62 -0.69
CA TYR A 478 -12.41 7.55 0.11
C TYR A 478 -11.32 6.69 0.75
N ASN A 479 -11.63 6.09 1.90
CA ASN A 479 -10.90 4.99 2.49
C ASN A 479 -11.93 3.95 2.97
N TRP A 480 -11.59 2.66 2.87
CA TRP A 480 -12.55 1.57 3.07
C TRP A 480 -12.04 0.54 4.07
N VAL A 481 -12.92 0.13 4.98
CA VAL A 481 -12.76 -1.05 5.84
C VAL A 481 -13.93 -1.98 5.57
N ILE A 482 -13.66 -3.07 4.86
CA ILE A 482 -14.69 -3.97 4.31
C ILE A 482 -14.50 -5.37 4.88
N GLY A 483 -15.56 -5.96 5.40
CA GLY A 483 -15.59 -7.33 5.93
C GLY A 483 -14.62 -7.58 7.10
N SER A 484 -14.11 -6.52 7.71
CA SER A 484 -13.01 -6.57 8.67
C SER A 484 -13.52 -6.53 10.11
N LYS A 485 -12.78 -7.19 11.01
CA LYS A 485 -13.10 -7.30 12.44
C LYS A 485 -12.18 -6.39 13.26
N GLY A 486 -12.78 -5.57 14.13
CA GLY A 486 -12.05 -4.68 15.03
C GLY A 486 -12.83 -3.42 15.39
N LYS A 487 -12.39 -2.73 16.44
CA LYS A 487 -13.06 -1.54 16.96
C LYS A 487 -12.78 -0.33 16.05
N SER A 488 -13.83 0.37 15.59
CA SER A 488 -13.62 1.69 15.01
C SER A 488 -13.25 2.70 16.10
N MET A 489 -12.26 3.55 15.80
CA MET A 489 -11.75 4.59 16.70
C MET A 489 -11.82 5.96 16.00
N PRO A 490 -12.97 6.65 16.08
CA PRO A 490 -13.08 8.05 15.66
C PRO A 490 -12.13 8.91 16.49
N LEU A 491 -11.28 9.69 15.81
CA LEU A 491 -10.29 10.56 16.45
C LEU A 491 -10.32 11.97 15.85
N PRO A 492 -10.09 13.02 16.66
CA PRO A 492 -9.86 14.35 16.14
C PRO A 492 -8.52 14.42 15.41
N ARG A 493 -8.29 15.52 14.68
CA ARG A 493 -6.96 15.83 14.15
C ARG A 493 -5.97 15.95 15.32
N PRO A 494 -4.78 15.32 15.24
CA PRO A 494 -3.79 15.43 16.31
C PRO A 494 -3.46 16.88 16.67
N PHE A 495 -3.22 17.13 17.96
CA PHE A 495 -3.00 18.45 18.55
C PHE A 495 -4.22 19.40 18.52
N ASN A 496 -5.40 18.88 18.14
CA ASN A 496 -6.68 19.55 18.29
C ASN A 496 -7.64 18.70 19.14
N ASN A 497 -7.23 18.39 20.38
CA ASN A 497 -7.96 17.44 21.24
C ASN A 497 -9.36 17.93 21.67
N ALA A 498 -9.63 19.23 21.59
CA ALA A 498 -10.95 19.81 21.84
C ALA A 498 -11.85 19.85 20.58
N GLY A 499 -11.28 19.56 19.40
CA GLY A 499 -12.00 19.56 18.13
C GLY A 499 -12.83 18.28 17.93
N PRO A 500 -13.78 18.28 16.98
CA PRO A 500 -14.55 17.09 16.65
C PRO A 500 -13.65 16.01 16.05
N ALA A 501 -14.10 14.76 16.14
CA ALA A 501 -13.53 13.69 15.35
C ALA A 501 -13.59 14.05 13.86
N LEU A 502 -12.53 13.69 13.12
CA LEU A 502 -12.57 13.85 11.66
C LEU A 502 -13.61 12.90 11.05
N PRO A 503 -14.20 13.26 9.89
CA PRO A 503 -15.19 12.41 9.24
C PRO A 503 -14.67 10.97 9.04
N GLU A 504 -15.53 10.02 9.37
CA GLU A 504 -15.22 8.59 9.29
C GLU A 504 -15.28 8.12 7.82
N GLY A 505 -14.32 7.28 7.46
CA GLY A 505 -14.31 6.56 6.19
C GLY A 505 -15.38 5.48 6.14
N ILE A 506 -15.38 4.71 5.04
CA ILE A 506 -16.41 3.72 4.81
C ILE A 506 -16.12 2.46 5.62
N PHE A 507 -17.07 2.05 6.45
CA PHE A 507 -17.17 0.70 6.98
C PHE A 507 -18.29 -0.06 6.27
N ASP A 508 -17.98 -1.23 5.73
CA ASP A 508 -18.93 -2.11 5.05
C ASP A 508 -18.79 -3.54 5.59
N ALA A 509 -19.91 -4.18 5.90
CA ALA A 509 -19.96 -5.51 6.52
C ALA A 509 -19.03 -5.66 7.75
N GLN A 510 -18.99 -4.67 8.65
CA GLN A 510 -18.09 -4.73 9.82
C GLN A 510 -18.32 -6.00 10.65
N ASN A 511 -17.22 -6.62 11.10
CA ASN A 511 -17.20 -7.90 11.83
C ASN A 511 -17.77 -9.10 11.08
N THR A 512 -18.08 -8.97 9.78
CA THR A 512 -18.63 -10.04 8.94
C THR A 512 -17.80 -10.15 7.67
N ARG A 513 -17.00 -11.22 7.54
CA ARG A 513 -16.19 -11.44 6.33
C ARG A 513 -17.06 -11.44 5.08
N VAL A 514 -16.55 -10.86 4.00
CA VAL A 514 -17.25 -10.77 2.70
C VAL A 514 -16.59 -11.66 1.65
N ASN A 515 -17.35 -11.98 0.59
CA ASN A 515 -16.81 -12.54 -0.65
C ASN A 515 -16.53 -11.44 -1.70
N PRO A 516 -15.42 -11.52 -2.46
CA PRO A 516 -14.38 -12.56 -2.42
C PRO A 516 -13.60 -12.59 -1.10
N SER A 517 -13.11 -13.77 -0.71
CA SER A 517 -12.34 -13.95 0.53
C SER A 517 -11.06 -13.11 0.54
N SER A 518 -10.41 -12.94 -0.63
CA SER A 518 -9.34 -11.97 -0.88
C SER A 518 -9.66 -11.15 -2.12
N LEU A 519 -9.56 -9.83 -1.98
CA LEU A 519 -9.75 -8.90 -3.09
C LEU A 519 -8.61 -9.01 -4.11
N TYR A 520 -7.36 -9.00 -3.65
CA TYR A 520 -6.20 -9.09 -4.54
C TYR A 520 -6.21 -10.39 -5.36
N LEU A 521 -6.46 -11.53 -4.72
CA LEU A 521 -6.47 -12.83 -5.41
C LEU A 521 -7.63 -12.94 -6.40
N ALA A 522 -8.83 -12.45 -6.05
CA ALA A 522 -9.95 -12.45 -6.98
C ALA A 522 -9.69 -11.53 -8.20
N GLN A 523 -9.09 -10.36 -7.97
CA GLN A 523 -8.70 -9.45 -9.06
C GLN A 523 -7.62 -10.08 -9.95
N LEU A 524 -6.64 -10.76 -9.36
CA LEU A 524 -5.59 -11.45 -10.09
C LEU A 524 -6.13 -12.63 -10.91
N GLU A 525 -7.07 -13.39 -10.36
CA GLU A 525 -7.75 -14.46 -11.09
C GLU A 525 -8.57 -13.91 -12.25
N GLU A 526 -9.29 -12.80 -12.07
CA GLU A 526 -10.03 -12.17 -13.15
C GLU A 526 -9.11 -11.68 -14.27
N ARG A 527 -7.96 -11.11 -13.92
CA ARG A 527 -6.99 -10.56 -14.88
C ARG A 527 -6.17 -11.62 -15.60
N LEU A 528 -5.66 -12.64 -14.90
CA LEU A 528 -4.67 -13.60 -15.40
C LEU A 528 -5.07 -15.07 -15.24
N GLY A 529 -6.21 -15.37 -14.62
CA GLY A 529 -6.70 -16.73 -14.40
C GLY A 529 -6.06 -17.45 -13.21
N LYS A 530 -6.60 -18.63 -12.89
CA LYS A 530 -6.18 -19.45 -11.74
C LYS A 530 -4.70 -19.86 -11.75
N GLN A 531 -4.08 -19.96 -12.93
CA GLN A 531 -2.66 -20.33 -13.04
C GLN A 531 -1.76 -19.25 -12.43
N ALA A 532 -2.15 -17.98 -12.52
CA ALA A 532 -1.42 -16.88 -11.87
C ALA A 532 -1.44 -16.99 -10.35
N LEU A 533 -2.57 -17.45 -9.77
CA LEU A 533 -2.65 -17.71 -8.32
C LEU A 533 -1.68 -18.82 -7.91
N LYS A 534 -1.71 -19.95 -8.63
CA LYS A 534 -0.80 -21.07 -8.38
C LYS A 534 0.66 -20.66 -8.47
N ALA A 535 1.00 -19.80 -9.44
CA ALA A 535 2.36 -19.30 -9.63
C ALA A 535 2.89 -18.51 -8.42
N ILE A 536 2.00 -17.83 -7.69
CA ILE A 536 2.34 -17.12 -6.45
C ILE A 536 2.01 -17.92 -5.18
N GLY A 537 1.65 -19.20 -5.32
CA GLY A 537 1.42 -20.13 -4.23
C GLY A 537 0.06 -19.99 -3.55
N TYR A 538 -1.01 -19.79 -4.32
CA TYR A 538 -2.41 -19.75 -3.88
C TYR A 538 -3.31 -20.69 -4.70
#